data_AF-A0A975EC28-F1
#
_entry.id   AF-A0A975EC28-F1
#
_cell.length_a   1.000
_cell.length_b   1.000
_cell.length_c   1.000
_cell.angle_alpha   90.00
_cell.angle_beta   90.00
_cell.angle_gamma   90.00
#
_symmetry.space_group_name_H-M   'P 1'
#
loop_
_entity.id
_entity.type
_entity.pdbx_description
1 polymer ?
#
loop_
_entity_poly.entity_id
_entity_poly.type
_entity_poly.pdbx_seq_one_letter_code
_entity_poly.pdbx_strand_id
1 'polypeptide(L)' 'MSEARDYLEMSYHSIQCFTNDGKLDANELGKIVAIAEKDGVIDSNEIRVLTSIISKIKPHEVDAAMQQRLADISKKIAKV' A
#
# COMPACT_ATOMS: atom_id res chain seq x y z
N MET A 1 -6.95 -23.76 -4.88
CA MET A 1 -5.98 -23.00 -5.68
C MET A 1 -6.34 -21.53 -5.55
N SER A 2 -6.07 -20.95 -4.37
CA SER A 2 -6.39 -19.55 -4.05
C SER A 2 -5.09 -18.78 -3.89
N GLU A 3 -4.19 -18.93 -4.86
CA GLU A 3 -2.92 -18.20 -4.86
C GLU A 3 -3.22 -16.72 -5.12
N ALA A 4 -2.95 -15.91 -4.09
CA ALA A 4 -2.72 -14.47 -4.06
C ALA A 4 -3.49 -13.66 -5.12
N ARG A 5 -4.71 -13.23 -4.81
CA ARG A 5 -5.40 -12.19 -5.61
C ARG A 5 -5.23 -10.81 -5.01
N ASP A 6 -4.63 -10.73 -3.83
CA ASP A 6 -4.54 -9.52 -3.02
C ASP A 6 -3.63 -8.50 -3.68
N TYR A 7 -2.55 -8.91 -4.35
CA TYR A 7 -1.73 -8.00 -5.16
C TYR A 7 -2.50 -7.39 -6.36
N LEU A 8 -3.46 -8.12 -6.95
CA LEU A 8 -4.35 -7.60 -7.99
C LEU A 8 -5.36 -6.62 -7.40
N GLU A 9 -5.92 -6.95 -6.23
CA GLU A 9 -6.87 -6.12 -5.50
C GLU A 9 -6.21 -4.80 -5.03
N MET A 10 -4.99 -4.88 -4.51
CA MET A 10 -4.14 -3.73 -4.19
C MET A 10 -3.83 -2.87 -5.42
N SER A 11 -3.50 -3.50 -6.54
CA SER A 11 -3.22 -2.78 -7.79
C SER A 11 -4.48 -2.05 -8.30
N TYR A 12 -5.63 -2.71 -8.24
CA TYR A 12 -6.92 -2.13 -8.60
C TYR A 12 -7.28 -0.96 -7.68
N HIS A 13 -7.18 -1.15 -6.36
CA HIS A 13 -7.44 -0.10 -5.37
C HIS A 13 -6.48 1.08 -5.53
N SER A 14 -5.21 0.83 -5.80
CA SER A 14 -4.25 1.89 -6.06
C SER A 14 -4.65 2.73 -7.27
N ILE A 15 -5.06 2.10 -8.37
CA ILE A 15 -5.54 2.82 -9.57
C ILE A 15 -6.77 3.67 -9.22
N GLN A 16 -7.71 3.15 -8.42
CA GLN A 16 -8.89 3.90 -8.00
C GLN A 16 -8.55 5.14 -7.16
N CYS A 17 -7.61 5.04 -6.22
CA CYS A 17 -7.15 6.19 -5.42
C CYS A 17 -6.61 7.30 -6.32
N PHE A 18 -5.67 6.96 -7.22
CA PHE A 18 -5.11 7.91 -8.17
C PHE A 18 -6.13 8.43 -9.21
N THR A 19 -7.22 7.73 -9.47
CA THR A 19 -8.25 8.17 -10.43
C THR A 19 -9.26 9.14 -9.81
N ASN A 20 -9.46 9.10 -8.49
CA ASN A 20 -10.48 9.90 -7.80
C ASN A 20 -10.02 11.36 -7.61
N ASP A 21 -8.87 11.58 -6.99
CA ASP A 21 -8.34 12.92 -6.68
C ASP A 21 -6.90 13.14 -7.18
N GLY A 22 -6.30 12.13 -7.81
CA GLY A 22 -4.93 12.18 -8.31
C GLY A 22 -3.86 12.04 -7.23
N LYS A 23 -4.26 11.78 -5.98
CA LYS A 23 -3.38 11.72 -4.82
C LYS A 23 -3.53 10.38 -4.11
N LEU A 24 -2.60 10.13 -3.18
CA LEU A 24 -2.68 8.98 -2.29
C LEU A 24 -2.55 9.49 -0.85
N ASP A 25 -3.62 9.37 -0.07
CA ASP A 25 -3.60 9.76 1.33
C ASP A 25 -3.30 8.59 2.29
N ALA A 26 -3.06 8.91 3.57
CA ALA A 26 -2.71 7.92 4.59
C ALA A 26 -3.82 6.88 4.88
N ASN A 27 -5.08 7.27 4.70
CA ASN A 27 -6.23 6.39 4.84
C ASN A 27 -6.32 5.43 3.64
N GLU A 28 -6.11 5.93 2.44
CA GLU A 28 -6.05 5.12 1.22
C GLU A 28 -4.92 4.11 1.23
N LEU A 29 -3.70 4.55 1.56
CA LEU A 29 -2.58 3.64 1.76
C LEU A 29 -2.90 2.59 2.84
N GLY A 30 -3.56 3.00 3.92
CA GLY A 30 -4.02 2.10 4.97
C GLY A 30 -4.96 1.01 4.47
N LYS A 31 -5.87 1.31 3.54
CA LYS A 31 -6.76 0.30 2.93
C LYS A 31 -5.98 -0.70 2.08
N ILE A 32 -5.03 -0.22 1.29
CA ILE A 32 -4.18 -1.08 0.44
C ILE A 32 -3.35 -2.03 1.32
N VAL A 33 -2.80 -1.53 2.41
CA VAL A 33 -2.05 -2.33 3.38
C VAL A 33 -2.97 -3.32 4.09
N ALA A 34 -4.18 -2.94 4.45
CA ALA A 34 -5.15 -3.86 5.06
C ALA A 34 -5.51 -5.04 4.14
N ILE A 35 -5.50 -4.83 2.81
CA ILE A 35 -5.66 -5.90 1.82
C ILE A 35 -4.44 -6.83 1.85
N ALA A 36 -3.22 -6.28 1.83
CA ALA A 36 -1.99 -7.06 1.93
C ALA A 36 -1.86 -7.83 3.27
N GLU A 37 -2.44 -7.31 4.34
CA GLU A 37 -2.41 -7.93 5.66
C GLU A 37 -3.55 -8.92 5.92
N LYS A 38 -4.52 -9.00 5.00
CA LYS A 38 -5.72 -9.85 5.15
C LYS A 38 -5.37 -11.32 5.37
N ASP A 39 -4.28 -11.75 4.74
CA ASP A 39 -3.81 -13.13 4.74
C ASP A 39 -2.79 -13.38 5.87
N GLY A 40 -2.46 -12.33 6.64
CA GLY A 40 -1.55 -12.35 7.79
C GLY A 40 -0.06 -12.39 7.42
N VAL A 41 0.28 -12.49 6.13
CA VAL A 41 1.65 -12.50 5.62
C VAL A 41 1.72 -11.59 4.41
N ILE A 42 2.62 -10.62 4.43
CA ILE A 42 2.89 -9.79 3.26
C ILE A 42 3.95 -10.50 2.40
N ASP A 43 3.59 -10.92 1.19
CA ASP A 43 4.48 -11.63 0.28
C ASP A 43 5.32 -10.70 -0.61
N SER A 44 6.23 -11.30 -1.39
CA SER A 44 7.12 -10.54 -2.29
C SER A 44 6.37 -9.78 -3.41
N ASN A 45 5.23 -10.28 -3.89
CA ASN A 45 4.42 -9.59 -4.89
C ASN A 45 3.74 -8.36 -4.29
N GLU A 46 3.20 -8.48 -3.08
CA GLU A 46 2.56 -7.40 -2.35
C GLU A 46 3.56 -6.31 -1.97
N ILE A 47 4.76 -6.68 -1.52
CA ILE A 47 5.85 -5.72 -1.27
C ILE A 47 6.20 -4.96 -2.55
N ARG A 48 6.27 -5.64 -3.71
CA ARG A 48 6.54 -4.98 -5.00
C ARG A 48 5.45 -4.00 -5.36
N VAL A 49 4.18 -4.36 -5.17
CA VAL A 49 3.04 -3.47 -5.43
C VAL A 49 3.06 -2.29 -4.47
N LEU A 50 3.20 -2.49 -3.15
CA LEU A 50 3.33 -1.42 -2.15
C LEU A 50 4.47 -0.47 -2.49
N THR A 51 5.65 -1.00 -2.82
CA THR A 51 6.81 -0.17 -3.18
C THR A 51 6.54 0.67 -4.43
N SER A 52 5.91 0.07 -5.45
CA SER A 52 5.51 0.78 -6.67
C SER A 52 4.55 1.93 -6.37
N ILE A 53 3.56 1.69 -5.50
CA ILE A 53 2.58 2.71 -5.08
C ILE A 53 3.29 3.83 -4.31
N ILE A 54 4.12 3.48 -3.34
CA ILE A 54 4.85 4.44 -2.51
C ILE A 54 5.78 5.30 -3.37
N SER A 55 6.41 4.71 -4.40
CA SER A 55 7.29 5.43 -5.33
C SER A 55 6.59 6.51 -6.15
N LYS A 56 5.25 6.41 -6.31
CA LYS A 56 4.43 7.37 -7.06
C LYS A 56 3.94 8.54 -6.20
N ILE A 57 4.03 8.43 -4.87
CA ILE A 57 3.63 9.51 -3.95
C ILE A 57 4.63 10.65 -4.08
N LYS A 58 4.14 11.87 -4.24
CA LYS A 58 5.02 13.03 -4.30
C LYS A 58 5.43 13.47 -2.89
N PRO A 59 6.64 14.01 -2.70
CA PRO A 59 7.10 14.44 -1.37
C PRO A 59 6.17 15.44 -0.67
N HIS A 60 5.43 16.25 -1.43
CA HIS A 60 4.48 17.23 -0.88
C HIS A 60 3.14 16.64 -0.46
N GLU A 61 2.87 15.37 -0.79
CA GLU A 61 1.68 14.62 -0.37
C GLU A 61 1.94 13.79 0.90
N VAL A 62 3.21 13.71 1.31
CA VAL A 62 3.64 13.02 2.51
C VAL A 62 3.49 13.96 3.71
N ASP A 63 2.29 14.00 4.27
CA ASP A 63 2.02 14.67 5.54
C ASP A 63 2.46 13.83 6.76
N ALA A 64 2.28 14.36 7.97
CA ALA A 64 2.66 13.67 9.20
C ALA A 64 1.95 12.32 9.39
N ALA A 65 0.69 12.20 8.96
CA ALA A 65 -0.08 10.97 9.04
C ALA A 65 0.43 9.93 8.03
N MET A 66 0.78 10.38 6.83
CA MET A 66 1.38 9.56 5.78
C MET A 66 2.76 9.03 6.19
N GLN A 67 3.59 9.88 6.81
CA GLN A 67 4.87 9.45 7.36
C GLN A 67 4.73 8.37 8.43
N GLN A 68 3.79 8.53 9.36
CA GLN A 68 3.50 7.48 10.35
C GLN A 68 3.09 6.17 9.68
N ARG A 69 2.20 6.26 8.67
CA ARG A 69 1.74 5.08 7.93
C ARG A 69 2.88 4.37 7.20
N LEU A 70 3.74 5.13 6.50
CA LEU A 70 4.92 4.60 5.81
C LEU A 70 5.89 3.94 6.79
N ALA A 71 6.11 4.53 7.96
CA ALA A 71 6.94 3.96 9.01
C ALA A 71 6.37 2.64 9.57
N ASP A 72 5.05 2.57 9.77
CA ASP A 72 4.39 1.35 10.23
C ASP A 72 4.48 0.23 9.19
N ILE A 73 4.28 0.56 7.90
CA ILE A 73 4.43 -0.39 6.79
C ILE A 73 5.88 -0.88 6.70
N SER A 74 6.85 0.04 6.78
CA SER A 74 8.28 -0.31 6.74
C SER A 74 8.66 -1.26 7.88
N LYS A 75 8.15 -1.04 9.09
CA LYS A 75 8.35 -1.96 10.22
C LYS A 75 7.71 -3.34 10.01
N LYS A 76 6.56 -3.40 9.35
CA LYS A 76 5.87 -4.66 9.03
C LYS A 76 6.65 -5.46 8.00
N ILE A 77 7.08 -4.81 6.91
CA ILE A 77 7.89 -5.44 5.86
C ILE A 77 9.24 -5.90 6.40
N ALA A 78 9.90 -5.11 7.26
CA ALA A 78 11.19 -5.48 7.84
C ALA A 78 11.13 -6.64 8.86
N LYS A 79 9.92 -7.04 9.28
CA LYS A 79 9.70 -8.18 10.19
C LYS A 79 9.47 -9.51 9.47
N VAL A 80 9.26 -9.48 8.16
CA VAL A 80 9.11 -10.65 7.28
C VAL A 80 10.49 -11.09 6.80
#